data_AF-A0A8X7X285-F1
#
_entry.id   AF-A0A8X7X285-F1
#
_cell.length_a   1.000
_cell.length_b   1.000
_cell.length_c   1.000
_cell.angle_alpha   90.00
_cell.angle_beta   90.00
_cell.angle_gamma   90.00
#
_symmetry.space_group_name_H-M   'P 1'
#
loop_
_entity.id
_entity.type
_entity.pdbx_description
1 polymer ?
#
loop_
_entity_poly.entity_id
_entity_poly.type
_entity_poly.pdbx_seq_one_letter_code
_entity_poly.pdbx_strand_id
1 'polypeptide(L)'
;GPTFMQGDIAISSKRSAIACPGNTCLWPKSVDGHVYIPYILSPQYNDFDRIIIETGMQDISTGTCVRFVPRTHEANYLDIQPKFGCWSYLGLNGGAQQLSLQTPGCMWSGVASHELMHALGFVHEQSRSDRDEYVTIMWENILKDREHNFDKYETNNLNAPYDYGSIMHYGKYAFSEDGAPTIIPKPDPNILIGQRDGPSTTDLMKINRLYDCGQAGPQQSLCLHYLRAPIHNPHAALQASIMRLSRCDADHQCTGDTLPIADSPSLCCPSQFPSPPWVLLALT
;
A
#
# COMPACT_ATOMS: atom_id res chain seq x y z
N GLY A 1 -0.66 17.95 20.65
CA GLY A 1 -0.36 17.09 19.49
C GLY A 1 -1.20 17.54 18.31
N PRO A 2 -0.96 17.03 17.10
CA PRO A 2 -1.89 17.23 15.98
C PRO A 2 -3.28 16.69 16.32
N THR A 3 -4.31 17.31 15.73
CA THR A 3 -5.67 16.76 15.72
C THR A 3 -5.80 15.85 14.49
N PHE A 4 -6.47 14.72 14.66
CA PHE A 4 -6.64 13.73 13.61
C PHE A 4 -8.09 13.67 13.14
N MET A 5 -8.24 13.45 11.84
CA MET A 5 -9.47 13.05 11.18
C MET A 5 -9.34 11.57 10.81
N GLN A 6 -10.42 10.79 10.92
CA GLN A 6 -10.38 9.35 10.64
C GLN A 6 -9.22 8.66 11.38
N GLY A 7 -8.96 9.01 12.64
CA GLY A 7 -7.96 8.36 13.49
C GLY A 7 -6.49 8.69 13.20
N ASP A 8 -6.06 8.76 11.94
CA ASP A 8 -4.64 8.81 11.52
C ASP A 8 -4.35 9.83 10.40
N ILE A 9 -5.34 10.60 9.94
CA ILE A 9 -5.10 11.72 9.01
C ILE A 9 -4.92 13.01 9.81
N ALA A 10 -3.69 13.50 9.88
CA ALA A 10 -3.37 14.75 10.56
C ALA A 10 -4.01 15.95 9.85
N ILE A 11 -4.72 16.79 10.60
CA ILE A 11 -5.36 18.00 10.07
C ILE A 11 -4.31 19.10 9.90
N SER A 12 -4.21 19.63 8.69
CA SER A 12 -3.31 20.74 8.36
C SER A 12 -3.92 22.09 8.76
N SER A 13 -3.16 22.94 9.45
CA SER A 13 -3.56 24.33 9.66
C SER A 13 -3.50 25.17 8.37
N LYS A 14 -2.80 24.69 7.34
CA LYS A 14 -2.68 25.36 6.04
C LYS A 14 -3.81 25.00 5.08
N ARG A 15 -4.50 23.88 5.31
CA ARG A 15 -5.55 23.35 4.43
C ARG A 15 -6.61 22.64 5.25
N SER A 16 -7.83 23.18 5.25
CA SER A 16 -8.99 22.62 5.94
C SER A 16 -9.89 21.76 5.05
N ALA A 17 -9.67 21.74 3.73
CA ALA A 17 -10.52 21.03 2.77
C ALA A 17 -9.90 19.71 2.30
N ILE A 18 -10.69 18.62 2.34
CA ILE A 18 -10.35 17.32 1.74
C ILE A 18 -10.30 17.41 0.21
N ALA A 19 -11.19 18.21 -0.38
CA ALA A 19 -11.18 18.52 -1.79
C ALA A 19 -9.86 19.21 -2.19
N CYS A 20 -9.38 18.91 -3.40
CA CYS A 20 -8.12 19.42 -3.94
C CYS A 20 -8.34 20.28 -5.19
N PRO A 21 -8.88 21.51 -5.05
CA PRO A 21 -9.15 22.36 -6.21
C PRO A 21 -7.87 22.63 -7.00
N GLY A 22 -7.90 22.37 -8.31
CA GLY A 22 -6.77 22.61 -9.20
C GLY A 22 -5.55 21.72 -8.95
N ASN A 23 -5.70 20.59 -8.25
CA ASN A 23 -4.63 19.62 -7.98
C ASN A 23 -3.43 20.19 -7.20
N THR A 24 -3.58 21.34 -6.53
CA THR A 24 -2.49 22.02 -5.81
C THR A 24 -1.99 21.27 -4.58
N CYS A 25 -2.76 20.28 -4.12
CA CYS A 25 -2.41 19.39 -3.02
C CYS A 25 -1.82 18.05 -3.47
N LEU A 26 -1.62 17.83 -4.77
CA LEU A 26 -0.94 16.63 -5.27
C LEU A 26 0.56 16.89 -5.38
N TRP A 27 1.35 15.82 -5.25
CA TRP A 27 2.77 15.89 -5.56
C TRP A 27 2.98 16.15 -7.06
N PRO A 28 3.91 17.03 -7.44
CA PRO A 28 4.07 17.42 -8.84
C PRO A 28 4.63 16.25 -9.66
N LYS A 29 4.03 16.03 -10.82
CA LYS A 29 4.55 15.12 -11.83
C LYS A 29 5.70 15.77 -12.58
N SER A 30 6.81 15.05 -12.68
CA SER A 30 8.00 15.43 -13.44
C SER A 30 7.80 15.20 -14.95
N VAL A 31 8.63 15.86 -15.74
CA VAL A 31 8.58 15.83 -17.21
C VAL A 31 8.85 14.44 -17.82
N ASP A 32 9.52 13.57 -17.07
CA ASP A 32 9.83 12.20 -17.44
C ASP A 32 8.68 11.23 -17.12
N GLY A 33 7.56 11.73 -16.61
CA GLY A 33 6.36 10.95 -16.31
C GLY A 33 6.27 10.42 -14.89
N HIS A 34 7.32 10.56 -14.08
CA HIS A 34 7.34 10.11 -12.69
C HIS A 34 6.86 11.19 -11.71
N VAL A 35 6.42 10.75 -10.53
CA VAL A 35 6.10 11.63 -9.39
C VAL A 35 7.12 11.34 -8.30
N TYR A 36 8.06 12.26 -8.11
CA TYR A 36 9.10 12.10 -7.10
C TYR A 36 8.63 12.64 -5.76
N ILE A 37 8.72 11.79 -4.73
CA ILE A 37 8.39 12.10 -3.34
C ILE A 37 9.69 12.11 -2.54
N PRO A 38 10.31 13.27 -2.31
CA PRO A 38 11.51 13.35 -1.50
C PRO A 38 11.20 12.98 -0.05
N TYR A 39 12.05 12.20 0.60
CA TYR A 39 11.90 11.82 2.01
C TYR A 39 13.20 11.89 2.80
N ILE A 40 13.07 12.06 4.12
CA ILE A 40 14.12 11.79 5.09
C ILE A 40 13.60 10.80 6.13
N LEU A 41 14.47 9.91 6.60
CA LEU A 41 14.18 9.00 7.71
C LEU A 41 14.89 9.47 8.96
N SER A 42 14.17 9.53 10.08
CA SER A 42 14.75 9.81 11.39
C SER A 42 15.96 8.90 11.68
N PRO A 43 17.06 9.43 12.24
CA PRO A 43 18.19 8.60 12.67
C PRO A 43 17.83 7.65 13.82
N GLN A 44 16.66 7.79 14.43
CA GLN A 44 16.15 6.90 15.47
C GLN A 44 15.67 5.54 14.92
N TYR A 45 15.40 5.43 13.62
CA TYR A 45 15.10 4.15 12.99
C TYR A 45 16.38 3.32 12.83
N ASN A 46 16.32 2.08 13.32
CA ASN A 46 17.35 1.08 13.09
C ASN A 46 17.28 0.54 11.64
N ASP A 47 18.22 -0.31 11.24
CA ASP A 47 18.30 -0.84 9.88
C ASP A 47 17.09 -1.69 9.48
N PHE A 48 16.50 -2.45 10.42
CA PHE A 48 15.29 -3.23 10.15
C PHE A 48 14.06 -2.34 9.94
N ASP A 49 13.89 -1.30 10.78
CA ASP A 49 12.82 -0.32 10.63
C ASP A 49 12.91 0.36 9.25
N ARG A 50 14.13 0.74 8.82
CA ARG A 50 14.40 1.34 7.50
C ARG A 50 14.00 0.40 6.36
N ILE A 51 14.39 -0.87 6.43
CA ILE A 51 14.01 -1.88 5.42
C ILE A 51 12.48 -2.00 5.32
N ILE A 52 11.77 -2.01 6.44
CA ILE A 52 10.31 -2.13 6.46
C ILE A 52 9.64 -0.90 5.82
N ILE A 53 10.11 0.30 6.16
CA ILE A 53 9.61 1.55 5.60
C ILE A 53 9.87 1.60 4.08
N GLU A 54 11.08 1.25 3.66
CA GLU A 54 11.48 1.21 2.25
C GLU A 54 10.73 0.12 1.47
N THR A 55 10.37 -0.99 2.11
CA THR A 55 9.51 -2.02 1.51
C THR A 55 8.11 -1.45 1.21
N GLY A 56 7.50 -0.73 2.15
CA GLY A 56 6.22 -0.06 1.89
C GLY A 56 6.29 0.99 0.77
N MET A 57 7.41 1.72 0.66
CA MET A 57 7.67 2.61 -0.48
C MET A 57 7.75 1.84 -1.81
N GLN A 58 8.38 0.66 -1.81
CA GLN A 58 8.52 -0.20 -2.99
C GLN A 58 7.20 -0.83 -3.42
N ASP A 59 6.34 -1.21 -2.48
CA ASP A 59 5.01 -1.78 -2.75
C ASP A 59 4.16 -0.82 -3.62
N ILE A 60 4.25 0.48 -3.36
CA ILE A 60 3.62 1.52 -4.18
C ILE A 60 4.39 1.78 -5.48
N SER A 61 5.72 1.91 -5.40
CA SER A 61 6.55 2.33 -6.53
C SER A 61 6.54 1.31 -7.68
N THR A 62 6.47 0.02 -7.36
CA THR A 62 6.55 -1.07 -8.35
C THR A 62 5.37 -1.07 -9.32
N GLY A 63 4.18 -0.68 -8.85
CA GLY A 63 2.96 -0.66 -9.67
C GLY A 63 2.56 0.71 -10.21
N THR A 64 3.37 1.75 -9.98
CA THR A 64 2.98 3.14 -10.29
C THR A 64 4.14 3.97 -10.84
N CYS A 65 3.87 5.23 -11.19
CA CYS A 65 4.90 6.23 -11.52
C CYS A 65 5.45 6.98 -10.30
N VAL A 66 4.98 6.68 -9.07
CA VAL A 66 5.46 7.30 -7.84
C VAL A 66 6.84 6.76 -7.49
N ARG A 67 7.78 7.62 -7.14
CA ARG A 67 9.15 7.28 -6.74
C ARG A 67 9.50 7.99 -5.45
N PHE A 68 9.71 7.23 -4.38
CA PHE A 68 10.27 7.77 -3.15
C PHE A 68 11.78 7.91 -3.31
N VAL A 69 12.30 9.11 -3.06
CA VAL A 69 13.73 9.41 -3.25
C VAL A 69 14.31 10.08 -1.99
N PRO A 70 15.54 9.73 -1.57
CA PRO A 70 16.21 10.45 -0.50
C PRO A 70 16.29 11.95 -0.84
N ARG A 71 15.82 12.78 0.08
CA ARG A 71 15.79 14.23 -0.12
C ARG A 71 17.21 14.79 -0.23
N THR A 72 17.37 15.76 -1.11
CA THR A 72 18.54 16.62 -1.23
C THR A 72 18.20 18.06 -0.82
N HIS A 73 17.62 18.84 -1.72
CA HIS A 73 17.35 20.28 -1.57
C HIS A 73 15.87 20.64 -1.78
N GLU A 74 15.01 19.65 -2.00
CA GLU A 74 13.60 19.86 -2.31
C GLU A 74 12.90 20.56 -1.14
N ALA A 75 12.12 21.59 -1.44
CA ALA A 75 11.38 22.34 -0.44
C ALA A 75 10.26 21.51 0.19
N ASN A 76 9.60 20.68 -0.63
CA ASN A 76 8.51 19.80 -0.23
C ASN A 76 9.05 18.37 -0.07
N TYR A 77 8.84 17.76 1.09
CA TYR A 77 9.33 16.42 1.37
C TYR A 77 8.64 15.80 2.58
N LEU A 78 8.71 14.47 2.67
CA LEU A 78 8.26 13.70 3.84
C LEU A 78 9.36 13.65 4.90
N ASP A 79 9.04 14.10 6.11
CA ASP A 79 9.84 13.96 7.32
C ASP A 79 9.32 12.77 8.14
N ILE A 80 9.86 11.57 7.90
CA ILE A 80 9.36 10.33 8.48
C ILE A 80 9.99 10.12 9.87
N GLN A 81 9.15 10.08 10.91
CA GLN A 81 9.56 10.15 12.32
C GLN A 81 8.86 9.09 13.18
N PRO A 82 9.53 8.50 14.19
CA PRO A 82 8.90 7.55 15.10
C PRO A 82 8.15 8.25 16.23
N LYS A 83 7.15 9.08 15.89
CA LYS A 83 6.28 9.72 16.88
C LYS A 83 5.23 8.72 17.38
N PHE A 84 4.42 9.14 18.36
CA PHE A 84 3.33 8.31 18.85
C PHE A 84 2.25 8.15 17.78
N GLY A 85 1.86 6.90 17.50
CA GLY A 85 0.89 6.51 16.48
C GLY A 85 1.47 6.38 15.07
N CYS A 86 0.66 5.80 14.20
CA CYS A 86 0.84 5.79 12.75
C CYS A 86 -0.08 6.87 12.19
N TRP A 87 0.45 7.82 11.44
CA TRP A 87 -0.36 8.89 10.85
C TRP A 87 0.40 9.66 9.78
N SER A 88 -0.35 10.31 8.91
CA SER A 88 0.19 11.13 7.83
C SER A 88 -0.71 12.33 7.56
N TYR A 89 -0.20 13.30 6.80
CA TYR A 89 -1.04 14.36 6.25
C TYR A 89 -1.66 13.90 4.92
N LEU A 90 -2.84 14.45 4.58
CA LEU A 90 -3.50 14.16 3.32
C LEU A 90 -2.90 14.97 2.15
N GLY A 91 -2.18 14.30 1.26
CA GLY A 91 -1.55 14.91 0.09
C GLY A 91 -0.33 15.79 0.44
N LEU A 92 0.06 16.63 -0.51
CA LEU A 92 1.09 17.65 -0.36
C LEU A 92 0.57 18.86 0.43
N ASN A 93 1.22 19.17 1.56
CA ASN A 93 0.91 20.31 2.43
C ASN A 93 1.92 21.47 2.34
N GLY A 94 2.98 21.30 1.56
CA GLY A 94 4.03 22.29 1.34
C GLY A 94 5.04 22.40 2.50
N GLY A 95 6.31 22.48 2.14
CA GLY A 95 7.44 22.42 3.07
C GLY A 95 7.73 20.99 3.54
N ALA A 96 8.46 20.89 4.65
CA ALA A 96 8.58 19.64 5.39
C ALA A 96 7.21 19.24 5.96
N GLN A 97 6.72 18.04 5.64
CA GLN A 97 5.52 17.49 6.26
C GLN A 97 5.84 16.18 6.97
N GLN A 98 5.38 16.05 8.21
CA GLN A 98 5.67 14.88 9.02
C GLN A 98 4.75 13.72 8.66
N LEU A 99 5.34 12.53 8.68
CA LEU A 99 4.64 11.25 8.64
C LEU A 99 5.18 10.43 9.82
N SER A 100 4.28 9.93 10.66
CA SER A 100 4.66 9.15 11.83
C SER A 100 4.54 7.66 11.55
N LEU A 101 5.62 6.93 11.81
CA LEU A 101 5.62 5.48 11.93
C LEU A 101 6.27 5.13 13.25
N GLN A 102 5.48 5.03 14.31
CA GLN A 102 5.95 4.67 15.65
C GLN A 102 6.70 3.33 15.61
N THR A 103 7.90 3.28 16.18
CA THR A 103 8.58 2.00 16.45
C THR A 103 8.28 1.52 17.88
N PRO A 104 7.95 0.24 18.11
CA PRO A 104 7.77 -0.83 17.12
C PRO A 104 6.35 -0.90 16.53
N GLY A 105 5.38 -0.13 17.04
CA GLY A 105 3.94 -0.33 16.78
C GLY A 105 3.47 -0.23 15.32
N CYS A 106 4.16 0.53 14.49
CA CYS A 106 3.84 0.75 13.07
C CYS A 106 4.81 0.04 12.11
N MET A 107 5.73 -0.79 12.61
CA MET A 107 6.80 -1.41 11.81
C MET A 107 6.28 -2.62 11.02
N TRP A 108 5.37 -2.34 10.08
CA TRP A 108 4.83 -3.27 9.09
C TRP A 108 4.81 -2.56 7.73
N SER A 109 5.25 -3.22 6.66
CA SER A 109 5.36 -2.57 5.34
C SER A 109 4.00 -2.09 4.83
N GLY A 110 2.92 -2.84 5.07
CA GLY A 110 1.58 -2.39 4.72
C GLY A 110 1.10 -1.18 5.55
N VAL A 111 1.50 -1.05 6.81
CA VAL A 111 1.22 0.18 7.58
C VAL A 111 1.99 1.35 7.00
N ALA A 112 3.27 1.17 6.64
CA ALA A 112 4.03 2.20 5.94
C ALA A 112 3.35 2.60 4.61
N SER A 113 2.93 1.63 3.79
CA SER A 113 2.18 1.85 2.55
C SER A 113 0.89 2.65 2.77
N HIS A 114 0.13 2.32 3.83
CA HIS A 114 -1.09 3.03 4.20
C HIS A 114 -0.85 4.52 4.48
N GLU A 115 0.14 4.83 5.33
CA GLU A 115 0.49 6.22 5.65
C GLU A 115 1.07 6.99 4.45
N LEU A 116 1.80 6.29 3.58
CA LEU A 116 2.30 6.85 2.33
C LEU A 116 1.17 7.13 1.34
N MET A 117 0.12 6.29 1.29
CA MET A 117 -1.08 6.57 0.49
C MET A 117 -1.86 7.78 0.99
N HIS A 118 -1.95 8.01 2.30
CA HIS A 118 -2.43 9.29 2.84
C HIS A 118 -1.60 10.47 2.33
N ALA A 119 -0.27 10.37 2.39
CA ALA A 119 0.62 11.41 1.85
C ALA A 119 0.45 11.64 0.34
N LEU A 120 -0.02 10.64 -0.41
CA LEU A 120 -0.36 10.76 -1.83
C LEU A 120 -1.75 11.36 -2.09
N GLY A 121 -2.59 11.51 -1.05
CA GLY A 121 -3.90 12.16 -1.15
C GLY A 121 -5.09 11.22 -1.05
N PHE A 122 -4.91 9.97 -0.61
CA PHE A 122 -6.00 9.01 -0.45
C PHE A 122 -6.57 9.06 0.96
N VAL A 123 -7.90 9.09 1.05
CA VAL A 123 -8.65 8.90 2.31
C VAL A 123 -9.05 7.43 2.45
N HIS A 124 -9.64 7.09 3.59
CA HIS A 124 -10.10 5.73 3.84
C HIS A 124 -11.24 5.27 2.93
N GLU A 125 -11.20 3.99 2.55
CA GLU A 125 -12.20 3.37 1.65
C GLU A 125 -13.59 3.36 2.27
N GLN A 126 -13.72 3.08 3.58
CA GLN A 126 -15.03 3.06 4.25
C GLN A 126 -15.68 4.44 4.39
N SER A 127 -15.00 5.51 3.96
CA SER A 127 -15.51 6.88 4.06
C SER A 127 -15.90 7.47 2.70
N ARG A 128 -15.89 6.65 1.65
CA ARG A 128 -16.41 7.03 0.34
C ARG A 128 -17.88 7.44 0.42
N SER A 129 -18.29 8.32 -0.49
CA SER A 129 -19.68 8.78 -0.61
C SER A 129 -20.68 7.63 -0.85
N ASP A 130 -20.26 6.59 -1.57
CA ASP A 130 -21.03 5.40 -1.96
C ASP A 130 -20.92 4.22 -0.97
N ARG A 131 -20.19 4.36 0.15
CA ARG A 131 -19.86 3.23 1.06
C ARG A 131 -21.09 2.49 1.61
N ASP A 132 -22.24 3.15 1.76
CA ASP A 132 -23.44 2.54 2.34
C ASP A 132 -24.08 1.46 1.44
N GLU A 133 -23.71 1.42 0.15
CA GLU A 133 -24.06 0.32 -0.77
C GLU A 133 -23.28 -0.97 -0.44
N TYR A 134 -22.12 -0.84 0.19
CA TYR A 134 -21.12 -1.89 0.37
C TYR A 134 -20.93 -2.32 1.83
N VAL A 135 -21.16 -1.42 2.78
CA VAL A 135 -21.03 -1.70 4.21
C VAL A 135 -22.19 -1.10 4.99
N THR A 136 -22.47 -1.65 6.17
CA THR A 136 -23.26 -1.02 7.23
C THR A 136 -22.32 -0.60 8.35
N ILE A 137 -22.44 0.64 8.82
CA ILE A 137 -21.77 1.11 10.04
C ILE A 137 -22.70 0.86 11.22
N MET A 138 -22.20 0.13 12.22
CA MET A 138 -22.90 -0.14 13.48
C MET A 138 -22.53 0.95 14.48
N TRP A 139 -23.23 2.08 14.38
CA TRP A 139 -22.90 3.29 15.14
C TRP A 139 -22.92 3.08 16.65
N GLU A 140 -23.82 2.23 17.12
CA GLU A 140 -23.98 1.84 18.52
C GLU A 140 -22.79 1.06 19.09
N ASN A 141 -21.94 0.46 18.24
CA ASN A 141 -20.77 -0.32 18.65
C ASN A 141 -19.48 0.53 18.66
N ILE A 142 -19.54 1.78 18.21
CA ILE A 142 -18.37 2.66 18.11
C ILE A 142 -18.13 3.34 19.45
N LEU A 143 -16.87 3.36 19.88
CA LEU A 143 -16.42 4.15 21.04
C LEU A 143 -16.98 5.57 20.98
N LYS A 144 -17.56 6.00 22.09
CA LYS A 144 -18.02 7.38 22.25
C LYS A 144 -16.91 8.37 21.90
N ASP A 145 -17.26 9.43 21.18
CA ASP A 145 -16.37 10.45 20.64
C ASP A 145 -15.41 9.96 19.53
N ARG A 146 -15.68 8.79 18.91
CA ARG A 146 -14.96 8.25 17.73
C ARG A 146 -15.84 8.05 16.50
N GLU A 147 -17.12 8.38 16.60
CA GLU A 147 -18.11 8.27 15.52
C GLU A 147 -17.68 9.06 14.28
N HIS A 148 -17.09 10.24 14.48
CA HIS A 148 -16.59 11.10 13.39
C HIS A 148 -15.52 10.43 12.49
N ASN A 149 -14.86 9.36 12.95
CA ASN A 149 -13.92 8.59 12.12
C ASN A 149 -14.63 7.76 11.03
N PHE A 150 -15.95 7.62 11.12
CA PHE A 150 -16.80 6.90 10.19
C PHE A 150 -17.66 7.84 9.33
N ASP A 151 -17.45 9.16 9.42
CA ASP A 151 -18.15 10.11 8.56
C ASP A 151 -17.80 9.88 7.09
N LYS A 152 -18.80 10.01 6.21
CA LYS A 152 -18.59 9.97 4.76
C LYS A 152 -18.08 11.31 4.27
N TYR A 153 -17.30 11.26 3.20
CA TYR A 153 -16.84 12.45 2.51
C TYR A 153 -17.27 12.41 1.04
N GLU A 154 -17.42 13.58 0.44
CA GLU A 154 -17.57 13.72 -1.00
C GLU A 154 -16.24 13.35 -1.67
N THR A 155 -16.09 12.08 -2.02
CA THR A 155 -14.89 11.51 -2.59
C THR A 155 -14.94 11.50 -4.11
N ASN A 156 -13.83 11.86 -4.75
CA ASN A 156 -13.61 11.49 -6.14
C ASN A 156 -13.17 10.02 -6.16
N ASN A 157 -14.11 9.12 -6.47
CA ASN A 157 -13.84 7.68 -6.50
C ASN A 157 -12.96 7.25 -7.68
N LEU A 158 -12.52 8.19 -8.53
CA LEU A 158 -11.67 7.96 -9.70
C LEU A 158 -12.22 6.87 -10.64
N ASN A 159 -13.56 6.76 -10.71
CA ASN A 159 -14.28 5.70 -11.43
C ASN A 159 -13.80 4.28 -11.06
N ALA A 160 -13.37 4.07 -9.81
CA ALA A 160 -12.98 2.78 -9.28
C ALA A 160 -14.13 2.14 -8.47
N PRO A 161 -14.31 0.82 -8.55
CA PRO A 161 -15.25 0.12 -7.67
C PRO A 161 -14.85 0.28 -6.20
N TYR A 162 -15.78 0.01 -5.30
CA TYR A 162 -15.48 -0.13 -3.88
C TYR A 162 -14.61 -1.36 -3.65
N ASP A 163 -13.55 -1.22 -2.85
CA ASP A 163 -12.58 -2.29 -2.64
C ASP A 163 -12.46 -2.68 -1.16
N TYR A 164 -13.10 -3.77 -0.77
CA TYR A 164 -12.99 -4.36 0.57
C TYR A 164 -11.54 -4.74 0.95
N GLY A 165 -10.73 -5.11 -0.05
CA GLY A 165 -9.33 -5.48 0.11
C GLY A 165 -8.37 -4.29 0.08
N SER A 166 -8.87 -3.06 -0.05
CA SER A 166 -8.02 -1.86 -0.04
C SER A 166 -7.25 -1.78 1.27
N ILE A 167 -5.97 -1.41 1.18
CA ILE A 167 -5.14 -1.13 2.35
C ILE A 167 -5.65 0.09 3.14
N MET A 168 -6.47 0.92 2.49
CA MET A 168 -7.13 2.09 3.07
C MET A 168 -8.48 1.75 3.72
N HIS A 169 -8.89 0.48 3.76
CA HIS A 169 -10.11 0.09 4.46
C HIS A 169 -9.83 -0.17 5.95
N TYR A 170 -10.73 0.28 6.82
CA TYR A 170 -10.72 -0.11 8.23
C TYR A 170 -11.06 -1.58 8.43
N GLY A 171 -10.52 -2.16 9.52
CA GLY A 171 -10.94 -3.48 9.98
C GLY A 171 -12.33 -3.48 10.58
N LYS A 172 -12.93 -4.68 10.67
CA LYS A 172 -14.29 -4.92 11.17
C LYS A 172 -14.57 -4.35 12.56
N TYR A 173 -13.54 -4.27 13.40
CA TYR A 173 -13.61 -3.88 14.81
C TYR A 173 -12.94 -2.54 15.11
N ALA A 174 -12.66 -1.73 14.08
CA ALA A 174 -12.03 -0.43 14.27
C ALA A 174 -12.85 0.43 15.24
N PHE A 175 -12.20 1.01 16.26
CA PHE A 175 -12.83 1.85 17.29
C PHE A 175 -14.03 1.21 18.00
N SER A 176 -14.07 -0.12 18.13
CA SER A 176 -15.14 -0.81 18.85
C SER A 176 -15.11 -0.50 20.36
N GLU A 177 -16.28 -0.25 20.96
CA GLU A 177 -16.43 -0.01 22.40
C GLU A 177 -16.31 -1.30 23.22
N ASP A 178 -16.92 -2.38 22.75
CA ASP A 178 -17.12 -3.63 23.50
C ASP A 178 -16.59 -4.88 22.78
N GLY A 179 -15.88 -4.69 21.67
CA GLY A 179 -15.37 -5.76 20.81
C GLY A 179 -16.38 -6.23 19.74
N ALA A 180 -17.58 -5.68 19.71
CA ALA A 180 -18.54 -5.92 18.63
C ALA A 180 -18.10 -5.26 17.31
N PRO A 181 -18.48 -5.80 16.14
CA PRO A 181 -18.09 -5.23 14.85
C PRO A 181 -18.71 -3.84 14.64
N THR A 182 -17.90 -2.86 14.24
CA THR A 182 -18.32 -1.50 13.90
C THR A 182 -18.63 -1.36 12.40
N ILE A 183 -18.07 -2.24 11.56
CA ILE A 183 -18.32 -2.28 10.12
C ILE A 183 -18.79 -3.68 9.72
N ILE A 184 -19.91 -3.77 9.02
CA ILE A 184 -20.44 -5.04 8.49
C ILE A 184 -20.49 -4.96 6.96
N PRO A 185 -19.71 -5.76 6.23
CA PRO A 185 -19.80 -5.82 4.78
C PRO A 185 -21.13 -6.35 4.26
N LYS A 186 -21.49 -5.92 3.04
CA LYS A 186 -22.66 -6.36 2.27
C LYS A 186 -22.21 -7.01 0.95
N PRO A 187 -23.04 -7.89 0.36
CA PRO A 187 -24.21 -8.53 0.96
C PRO A 187 -23.81 -9.61 1.99
N ASP A 188 -22.52 -9.97 2.08
CA ASP A 188 -22.02 -11.02 2.96
C ASP A 188 -21.16 -10.44 4.10
N PRO A 189 -21.55 -10.61 5.38
CA PRO A 189 -20.81 -10.10 6.54
C PRO A 189 -19.45 -10.80 6.78
N ASN A 190 -19.13 -11.84 6.01
CA ASN A 190 -17.87 -12.59 6.09
C ASN A 190 -16.80 -12.11 5.11
N ILE A 191 -17.12 -11.15 4.22
CA ILE A 191 -16.12 -10.51 3.36
C ILE A 191 -15.01 -9.91 4.25
N LEU A 192 -13.76 -10.21 3.92
CA LEU A 192 -12.60 -9.74 4.67
C LEU A 192 -12.34 -8.26 4.37
N ILE A 193 -12.12 -7.48 5.42
CA ILE A 193 -11.79 -6.04 5.37
C ILE A 193 -10.70 -5.71 6.38
N GLY A 194 -9.90 -4.69 6.07
CA GLY A 194 -8.85 -4.18 6.97
C GLY A 194 -7.51 -4.89 6.90
N GLN A 195 -7.21 -5.53 5.77
CA GLN A 195 -5.88 -6.10 5.52
C GLN A 195 -4.77 -5.03 5.60
N ARG A 196 -3.56 -5.45 5.99
CA ARG A 196 -2.36 -4.60 6.09
C ARG A 196 -1.13 -5.31 5.51
N ASP A 197 -1.33 -6.18 4.53
CA ASP A 197 -0.26 -6.90 3.84
C ASP A 197 0.41 -6.01 2.79
N GLY A 198 -0.37 -5.19 2.08
CA GLY A 198 0.12 -4.25 1.06
C GLY A 198 -1.01 -3.61 0.25
N PRO A 199 -0.71 -2.66 -0.66
CA PRO A 199 -1.71 -2.03 -1.51
C PRO A 199 -2.41 -3.04 -2.42
N SER A 200 -3.73 -2.93 -2.55
CA SER A 200 -4.47 -3.74 -3.51
C SER A 200 -4.18 -3.31 -4.96
N THR A 201 -4.57 -4.13 -5.93
CA THR A 201 -4.52 -3.73 -7.35
C THR A 201 -5.38 -2.48 -7.62
N THR A 202 -6.50 -2.33 -6.92
CA THR A 202 -7.35 -1.13 -7.03
C THR A 202 -6.68 0.09 -6.43
N ASP A 203 -5.95 -0.05 -5.32
CA ASP A 203 -5.16 1.03 -4.72
C ASP A 203 -4.12 1.57 -5.70
N LEU A 204 -3.32 0.68 -6.30
CA LEU A 204 -2.30 1.06 -7.29
C LEU A 204 -2.94 1.67 -8.55
N MET A 205 -4.07 1.13 -9.00
CA MET A 205 -4.85 1.71 -10.11
C MET A 205 -5.34 3.13 -9.79
N LYS A 206 -5.85 3.36 -8.58
CA LYS A 206 -6.29 4.68 -8.12
C LYS A 206 -5.13 5.68 -8.10
N ILE A 207 -3.95 5.28 -7.61
CA ILE A 207 -2.72 6.10 -7.68
C ILE A 207 -2.38 6.45 -9.13
N ASN A 208 -2.39 5.46 -10.02
CA ASN A 208 -2.08 5.67 -11.44
C ASN A 208 -3.06 6.62 -12.13
N ARG A 209 -4.35 6.57 -11.78
CA ARG A 209 -5.36 7.51 -12.30
C ARG A 209 -5.20 8.91 -11.71
N LEU A 210 -4.94 9.02 -10.41
CA LEU A 210 -4.80 10.32 -9.73
C LEU A 210 -3.59 11.09 -10.25
N TYR A 211 -2.47 10.40 -10.44
CA TYR A 211 -1.20 10.99 -10.91
C TYR A 211 -0.99 10.87 -12.42
N ASP A 212 -2.00 10.38 -13.15
CA ASP A 212 -1.94 10.17 -14.60
C ASP A 212 -0.64 9.47 -15.01
N CYS A 213 -0.30 8.31 -14.44
CA CYS A 213 1.00 7.68 -14.66
C CYS A 213 1.28 7.21 -16.10
N GLY A 214 0.45 7.60 -17.07
CA GLY A 214 0.36 7.00 -18.40
C GLY A 214 -0.24 5.59 -18.30
N GLN A 215 -0.64 5.01 -19.42
CA GLN A 215 -0.77 3.55 -19.48
C GLN A 215 0.58 3.01 -19.02
N ALA A 216 0.61 2.31 -17.88
CA ALA A 216 1.77 1.56 -17.47
C ALA A 216 2.24 0.80 -18.72
N GLY A 217 3.48 1.05 -19.16
CA GLY A 217 4.06 0.23 -20.23
C GLY A 217 3.81 -1.24 -19.90
N PRO A 218 3.58 -2.11 -20.91
CA PRO A 218 3.01 -3.44 -20.72
C PRO A 218 3.65 -4.11 -19.51
N GLN A 219 2.80 -4.47 -18.56
CA GLN A 219 3.16 -5.13 -17.31
C GLN A 219 4.14 -6.26 -17.65
N GLN A 220 5.41 -6.10 -17.26
CA GLN A 220 6.42 -7.09 -17.63
C GLN A 220 6.18 -8.34 -16.81
N SER A 221 5.51 -9.32 -17.41
CA SER A 221 5.45 -10.68 -16.87
C SER A 221 6.87 -11.24 -16.84
N LEU A 222 7.27 -11.72 -15.65
CA LEU A 222 8.57 -12.32 -15.41
C LEU A 222 8.38 -13.84 -15.33
N CYS A 223 9.31 -14.57 -15.92
CA CYS A 223 9.34 -16.02 -15.83
C CYS A 223 10.13 -16.47 -14.61
N LEU A 224 9.50 -17.30 -13.76
CA LEU A 224 10.17 -17.99 -12.67
C LEU A 224 10.70 -19.34 -13.17
N HIS A 225 12.03 -19.52 -13.18
CA HIS A 225 12.64 -20.79 -13.53
C HIS A 225 13.01 -21.57 -12.26
N TYR A 226 12.37 -22.72 -12.03
CA TYR A 226 12.81 -23.69 -11.03
C TYR A 226 13.79 -24.68 -11.67
N LEU A 227 15.08 -24.53 -11.38
CA LEU A 227 16.07 -25.53 -11.73
C LEU A 227 16.02 -26.67 -10.70
N ARG A 228 15.58 -27.88 -11.09
CA ARG A 228 15.78 -29.09 -10.29
C ARG A 228 17.24 -29.54 -10.43
N ALA A 229 17.95 -29.66 -9.32
CA ALA A 229 19.24 -30.34 -9.30
C ALA A 229 19.05 -31.87 -9.48
N PRO A 230 19.95 -32.58 -10.17
CA PRO A 230 19.87 -34.03 -10.29
C PRO A 230 20.04 -34.71 -8.92
N ILE A 231 19.10 -35.59 -8.58
CA ILE A 231 19.02 -36.27 -7.28
C ILE A 231 20.06 -37.39 -7.23
N HIS A 232 21.30 -37.09 -6.86
CA HIS A 232 22.28 -38.09 -6.42
C HIS A 232 23.02 -37.57 -5.19
N ASN A 233 22.38 -37.66 -4.01
CA ASN A 233 22.94 -38.01 -2.69
C ASN A 233 21.96 -37.58 -1.56
N PRO A 234 21.39 -38.49 -0.73
CA PRO A 234 20.36 -38.15 0.27
C PRO A 234 20.86 -37.34 1.50
N HIS A 235 22.10 -36.84 1.51
CA HIS A 235 22.64 -36.05 2.63
C HIS A 235 22.91 -34.56 2.31
N ALA A 236 22.51 -34.04 1.15
CA ALA A 236 22.69 -32.63 0.78
C ALA A 236 21.35 -31.91 0.52
N ALA A 237 20.42 -31.96 1.47
CA ALA A 237 19.18 -31.17 1.42
C ALA A 237 19.40 -29.76 1.99
N LEU A 238 20.29 -28.98 1.37
CA LEU A 238 20.32 -27.52 1.51
C LEU A 238 21.12 -26.94 0.34
N GLN A 239 20.51 -26.86 -0.86
CA GLN A 239 21.08 -26.08 -1.95
C GLN A 239 20.05 -25.09 -2.49
N ALA A 240 20.47 -23.83 -2.53
CA ALA A 240 19.72 -22.69 -3.00
C ALA A 240 19.21 -22.92 -4.42
N SER A 241 17.91 -22.71 -4.63
CA SER A 241 17.34 -22.59 -5.97
C SER A 241 17.89 -21.32 -6.61
N ILE A 242 18.68 -21.44 -7.67
CA ILE A 242 19.09 -20.28 -8.46
C ILE A 242 17.87 -19.82 -9.26
N MET A 243 17.26 -18.70 -8.86
CA MET A 243 16.25 -18.01 -9.64
C MET A 243 16.92 -17.35 -10.85
N ARG A 244 16.58 -17.78 -12.06
CA ARG A 244 16.84 -17.02 -13.28
C ARG A 244 15.56 -16.28 -13.68
N LEU A 245 15.65 -14.96 -13.74
CA LEU A 245 14.60 -14.09 -14.24
C LEU A 245 14.79 -13.92 -15.75
N SER A 246 13.79 -14.25 -16.55
CA SER A 246 13.69 -13.86 -17.96
C SER A 246 12.36 -13.17 -18.25
N ARG A 247 12.27 -12.48 -19.39
CA ARG A 247 11.06 -11.73 -19.79
C ARG A 247 10.12 -12.62 -20.59
N CYS A 248 8.82 -12.42 -20.40
CA CYS A 248 7.81 -12.94 -21.30
C CYS A 248 7.74 -12.11 -22.59
N ASP A 249 7.52 -12.78 -23.72
CA ASP A 249 7.16 -12.13 -24.98
C ASP A 249 5.67 -11.74 -25.03
N ALA A 250 5.25 -11.20 -26.17
CA ALA A 250 3.87 -10.74 -26.39
C ALA A 250 2.83 -11.89 -26.34
N ASP A 251 3.26 -13.15 -26.49
CA ASP A 251 2.41 -14.33 -26.49
C ASP A 251 2.44 -15.07 -25.14
N HIS A 252 2.98 -14.44 -24.07
CA HIS A 252 3.16 -15.02 -22.74
C HIS A 252 4.07 -16.26 -22.71
N GLN A 253 5.13 -16.25 -23.52
CA GLN A 253 6.18 -17.27 -23.50
C GLN A 253 7.51 -16.70 -22.98
N CYS A 254 8.26 -17.52 -22.25
CA CYS A 254 9.56 -17.11 -21.70
C CYS A 254 10.62 -17.01 -22.80
N THR A 255 11.24 -15.84 -22.95
CA THR A 255 12.32 -15.67 -23.94
C THR A 255 13.65 -16.21 -23.37
N GLY A 256 14.33 -17.10 -24.11
CA GLY A 256 15.67 -17.62 -23.75
C GLY A 256 15.80 -19.15 -23.56
N ASP A 257 14.78 -19.94 -23.92
CA ASP A 257 14.85 -21.41 -23.88
C ASP A 257 15.81 -21.96 -24.95
N THR A 258 17.11 -22.02 -24.65
CA THR A 258 18.10 -22.71 -25.50
C THR A 258 18.72 -23.95 -24.86
N LEU A 259 18.04 -24.62 -23.91
CA LEU A 259 18.44 -25.95 -23.47
C LEU A 259 17.23 -26.90 -23.42
N PRO A 260 17.26 -28.02 -24.17
CA PRO A 260 16.19 -28.99 -24.17
C PRO A 260 16.33 -29.86 -22.92
N ILE A 261 15.73 -29.44 -21.81
CA ILE A 261 15.41 -30.36 -20.72
C ILE A 261 13.89 -30.36 -20.64
N ALA A 262 13.30 -31.39 -21.25
CA ALA A 262 11.88 -31.68 -21.13
C ALA A 262 11.49 -31.77 -19.65
N ASP A 263 10.34 -31.21 -19.31
CA ASP A 263 9.56 -31.38 -18.06
C ASP A 263 9.65 -30.31 -16.95
N SER A 264 9.93 -29.04 -17.28
CA SER A 264 9.62 -27.92 -16.37
C SER A 264 8.60 -26.96 -17.01
N PRO A 265 7.39 -26.77 -16.44
CA PRO A 265 6.47 -25.75 -16.94
C PRO A 265 6.99 -24.35 -16.59
N SER A 266 7.44 -23.61 -17.60
CA SER A 266 7.68 -22.16 -17.53
C SER A 266 6.32 -21.45 -17.54
N LEU A 267 5.97 -20.78 -16.45
CA LEU A 267 4.74 -20.00 -16.34
C LEU A 267 5.08 -18.51 -16.33
N CYS A 268 4.47 -17.75 -17.24
CA CYS A 268 4.46 -16.30 -17.17
C CYS A 268 3.55 -15.89 -16.01
N CYS A 269 4.17 -15.50 -14.90
CA CYS A 269 3.45 -14.94 -13.78
C CYS A 269 3.30 -13.43 -14.01
N PRO A 270 2.12 -12.84 -13.78
CA PRO A 270 2.07 -11.43 -13.42
C PRO A 270 3.04 -11.23 -12.26
N SER A 271 3.64 -10.05 -12.10
CA SER A 271 4.57 -9.73 -11.00
C SER A 271 3.91 -9.75 -9.59
N GLN A 272 2.80 -10.47 -9.44
CA GLN A 272 2.00 -10.65 -8.24
C GLN A 272 1.79 -12.16 -8.03
N PHE A 273 2.67 -12.79 -7.27
CA PHE A 273 2.25 -13.90 -6.43
C PHE A 273 2.54 -13.52 -4.98
N PRO A 274 1.59 -13.73 -4.05
CA PRO A 274 1.88 -13.68 -2.64
C PRO A 274 2.93 -14.73 -2.30
N SER A 275 3.70 -14.48 -1.24
CA SER A 275 4.61 -15.45 -0.63
C SER A 275 3.91 -16.82 -0.43
N PRO A 276 4.64 -17.95 -0.61
CA PRO A 276 4.03 -19.27 -0.54
C PRO A 276 3.45 -19.59 0.86
N PRO A 277 2.48 -20.54 0.97
CA PRO A 277 1.58 -20.68 2.12
C PRO A 277 2.18 -21.24 3.42
N TRP A 278 3.49 -21.19 3.63
CA TRP A 278 4.14 -21.79 4.81
C TRP A 278 4.49 -20.78 5.93
N VAL A 279 4.07 -19.52 5.82
CA VAL A 279 4.18 -18.51 6.89
C VAL A 279 2.88 -18.41 7.70
N LEU A 280 2.22 -19.54 7.93
CA LEU A 280 1.10 -19.66 8.88
C LEU A 280 1.52 -20.56 10.03
N LEU A 281 2.22 -19.97 11.02
CA LEU A 281 2.30 -20.48 12.41
C LEU A 281 3.12 -19.49 13.26
N ALA A 282 2.45 -18.44 13.77
CA ALA A 282 2.72 -17.82 15.07
C ALA A 282 1.82 -16.60 15.26
N LEU A 283 0.54 -16.83 15.59
CA LEU A 283 -0.31 -15.83 16.24
C LEU A 283 -1.09 -16.54 17.35
N THR A 284 -0.42 -16.70 18.49
CA THR A 284 -1.00 -16.72 19.83
C THR A 284 -0.41 -15.54 20.57
#